data_AF-A0A936EH24-F1
#
_entry.id   AF-A0A936EH24-F1
#
_cell.length_a   1.000
_cell.length_b   1.000
_cell.length_c   1.000
_cell.angle_alpha   90.00
_cell.angle_beta   90.00
_cell.angle_gamma   90.00
#
_symmetry.space_group_name_H-M   'P 1'
#
loop_
_entity.id
_entity.type
_entity.pdbx_description
1 polymer ?
#
loop_
_entity_poly.entity_id
_entity_poly.type
_entity_poly.pdbx_seq_one_letter_code
_entity_poly.pdbx_strand_id
1 'polypeptide(L)' 'MGTFLTNNVPGHKALSQVIKLSAVNGQPVAKISDEPEKATCDNPEYAASAEGNLRHRLTPPQSP' A
#
# COMPACT_ATOMS: atom_id res chain seq x y z
N MET A 1 3.82 16.99 -6.50
CA MET A 1 2.76 17.51 -7.40
C MET A 1 2.73 16.65 -8.65
N GLY A 2 1.59 16.05 -9.00
CA GLY A 2 1.41 15.16 -10.16
C GLY A 2 0.16 15.53 -10.94
N THR A 3 -0.97 14.88 -10.65
CA THR A 3 -2.30 15.15 -11.27
C THR A 3 -2.67 16.63 -11.30
N PHE A 4 -2.34 17.39 -10.25
CA PHE A 4 -2.60 18.83 -10.19
C PHE A 4 -1.90 19.63 -11.31
N LEU A 5 -0.71 19.20 -11.73
CA LEU A 5 0.06 19.89 -12.77
C LEU A 5 -0.36 19.46 -14.18
N THR A 6 -0.64 18.17 -14.38
CA THR A 6 -0.84 17.60 -15.72
C THR A 6 -2.30 17.35 -16.08
N ASN A 7 -3.23 17.42 -15.12
CA ASN A 7 -4.64 17.10 -15.32
C ASN A 7 -5.56 17.85 -14.34
N ASN A 8 -5.45 19.18 -14.29
CA ASN A 8 -6.31 20.06 -13.49
C ASN A 8 -7.05 21.06 -14.39
N VAL A 9 -8.09 20.57 -15.08
CA VAL A 9 -8.91 21.39 -15.99
C VAL A 9 -10.13 21.92 -15.22
N PRO A 10 -10.37 23.25 -15.15
CA PRO A 10 -11.52 23.82 -14.47
C PRO A 10 -12.84 23.18 -14.92
N GLY A 11 -13.68 22.78 -13.96
CA GLY A 11 -14.96 22.12 -14.25
C GLY A 11 -14.87 20.61 -14.54
N HIS A 12 -13.66 20.02 -14.56
CA HIS A 12 -13.48 18.58 -14.83
C HIS A 12 -12.71 17.88 -13.70
N LYS A 13 -13.24 16.72 -13.26
CA LYS A 13 -12.57 15.88 -12.26
C LYS A 13 -11.64 14.89 -12.96
N ALA A 14 -10.36 14.88 -12.56
CA ALA A 14 -9.43 13.86 -13.01
C ALA A 14 -9.89 12.45 -12.60
N LEU A 15 -9.72 11.49 -13.50
CA LEU A 15 -10.04 10.09 -13.26
C LEU A 15 -9.08 9.52 -12.20
N SER A 16 -9.62 8.98 -11.10
CA SER A 16 -8.85 8.36 -10.02
C SER A 16 -8.65 6.87 -10.30
N GLN A 17 -7.51 6.49 -10.85
CA GLN A 17 -7.17 5.11 -11.22
C GLN A 17 -5.75 4.77 -10.83
N VAL A 18 -5.48 3.48 -10.61
CA VAL A 18 -4.20 2.96 -10.17
C VAL A 18 -3.94 1.60 -10.82
N ILE A 19 -2.68 1.33 -11.15
CA ILE A 19 -2.19 -0.01 -11.47
C ILE A 19 -1.25 -0.41 -10.34
N LYS A 20 -1.39 -1.64 -9.86
CA LYS A 20 -0.60 -2.19 -8.76
C LYS A 20 -0.04 -3.54 -9.14
N LEU A 21 1.13 -3.87 -8.60
CA LEU A 21 1.71 -5.20 -8.71
C LEU A 21 0.95 -6.15 -7.78
N SER A 22 0.45 -7.26 -8.31
CA SER A 22 -0.31 -8.27 -7.54
C SER A 22 0.51 -9.49 -7.16
N ALA A 23 1.49 -9.89 -8.00
CA ALA A 23 2.33 -11.07 -7.77
C ALA A 23 3.73 -10.96 -8.40
N VAL A 24 4.69 -11.69 -7.82
CA VAL A 24 6.05 -11.90 -8.35
C VAL A 24 6.42 -13.36 -8.14
N ASN A 25 6.95 -14.02 -9.18
CA ASN A 25 7.32 -15.45 -9.13
C ASN A 25 6.17 -16.37 -8.66
N GLY A 26 4.92 -16.04 -9.03
CA GLY A 26 3.74 -16.78 -8.61
C GLY A 26 3.33 -16.59 -7.14
N GLN A 27 4.03 -15.73 -6.39
CA GLN A 27 3.73 -15.40 -4.99
C GLN A 27 3.03 -14.04 -4.89
N PRO A 28 2.07 -13.86 -3.96
CA PRO A 28 1.44 -12.58 -3.73
C PRO A 28 2.45 -11.54 -3.21
N VAL A 29 2.17 -10.27 -3.48
CA VAL A 29 2.90 -9.13 -2.86
C VAL A 29 1.92 -8.23 -2.12
N ALA A 30 2.43 -7.50 -1.13
CA ALA A 30 1.63 -6.55 -0.35
C ALA A 30 2.35 -5.20 -0.26
N LYS A 31 1.58 -4.12 -0.36
CA LYS A 31 2.00 -2.79 0.06
C LYS A 31 1.42 -2.51 1.44
N ILE A 32 2.29 -2.27 2.40
CA ILE A 32 1.92 -1.80 3.75
C ILE A 32 2.09 -0.28 3.77
N SER A 33 1.24 0.41 4.51
CA SER A 33 1.19 1.87 4.62
C SER A 33 0.90 2.23 6.07
N ASP A 34 1.43 3.37 6.53
CA ASP A 34 1.06 3.92 7.84
C ASP A 34 -0.42 4.36 7.88
N GLU A 35 -0.99 4.64 6.72
CA GLU A 35 -2.43 4.85 6.51
C GLU A 35 -3.09 3.52 6.13
N PRO A 36 -3.90 2.90 7.00
CA PRO A 36 -4.47 1.55 6.79
C PRO A 36 -5.27 1.43 5.50
N GLU A 37 -6.00 2.48 5.11
CA GLU A 37 -6.82 2.53 3.90
C GLU A 37 -6.00 2.50 2.60
N LYS A 38 -4.68 2.75 2.68
CA LYS A 38 -3.75 2.67 1.55
C LYS A 38 -2.99 1.34 1.49
N ALA A 39 -3.25 0.41 2.40
CA ALA A 39 -2.73 -0.95 2.32
C ALA A 39 -3.37 -1.69 1.14
N THR A 40 -2.59 -2.48 0.40
CA THR A 40 -3.08 -3.16 -0.82
C THR A 40 -2.45 -4.53 -0.98
N CYS A 41 -3.29 -5.55 -1.11
CA CYS A 41 -2.93 -6.92 -1.47
C CYS A 41 -4.20 -7.67 -1.91
N ASP A 42 -4.08 -8.56 -2.89
CA ASP A 42 -5.21 -9.37 -3.37
C ASP A 42 -5.46 -10.61 -2.48
N ASN A 43 -4.57 -10.88 -1.53
CA ASN A 43 -4.67 -11.97 -0.56
C ASN A 43 -4.68 -11.41 0.89
N PRO A 44 -5.85 -11.42 1.57
CA PRO A 44 -5.98 -10.87 2.93
C PRO A 44 -5.13 -11.58 3.99
N GLU A 45 -4.98 -12.91 3.88
CA GLU A 45 -4.18 -13.71 4.83
C GLU A 45 -2.70 -13.37 4.71
N TYR A 46 -2.22 -13.26 3.47
CA TYR A 46 -0.85 -12.84 3.18
C TYR A 46 -0.57 -11.41 3.68
N ALA A 47 -1.52 -10.49 3.47
CA ALA A 47 -1.41 -9.12 3.96
C ALA A 47 -1.29 -9.04 5.49
N ALA A 48 -2.16 -9.78 6.22
CA ALA A 48 -2.13 -9.83 7.67
C ALA A 48 -0.81 -10.42 8.19
N SER A 49 -0.30 -11.47 7.55
CA SER A 49 1.00 -12.07 7.89
C SER A 49 2.16 -11.09 7.66
N ALA A 50 2.20 -10.42 6.50
CA ALA A 50 3.24 -9.46 6.18
C ALA A 50 3.24 -8.25 7.14
N GLU A 51 2.06 -7.75 7.50
CA GLU A 51 1.90 -6.66 8.45
C GLU A 51 2.32 -7.06 9.87
N GLY A 52 1.94 -8.25 10.33
CA GLY A 52 2.37 -8.79 11.62
C GLY A 52 3.89 -8.93 11.71
N ASN A 53 4.51 -9.48 10.65
CA ASN A 53 5.96 -9.62 10.55
C ASN A 53 6.68 -8.27 10.55
N LEU A 54 6.15 -7.29 9.81
CA LEU A 54 6.73 -5.94 9.78
C LEU A 54 6.63 -5.27 11.15
N ARG A 55 5.45 -5.29 11.78
CA ARG A 55 5.23 -4.69 13.11
C ARG A 55 6.15 -5.29 14.17
N HIS A 56 6.30 -6.61 14.18
CA HIS A 56 7.21 -7.29 15.10
C HIS A 56 8.67 -6.84 14.94
N ARG A 57 9.11 -6.52 13.71
CA ARG A 57 10.47 -6.02 13.44
C ARG A 57 10.66 -4.54 13.78
N LEU A 58 9.58 -3.76 13.77
CA LEU A 58 9.62 -2.33 14.06
C LEU A 58 9.45 -2.02 15.55
N THR A 59 8.98 -2.97 16.36
CA THR A 59 8.97 -2.81 17.82
C THR A 59 10.40 -2.86 18.37
N PRO A 60 10.89 -1.79 19.03
CA PRO A 60 12.19 -1.82 19.69
C PRO A 60 12.21 -2.88 20.81
N PRO A 61 13.36 -3.51 21.08
CA PRO A 61 13.49 -4.44 22.20
C PRO A 61 13.08 -3.74 23.50
N GLN A 62 12.26 -4.40 24.31
CA GLN A 62 11.95 -3.87 25.64
C GLN A 62 13.25 -3.86 26.45
N SER A 63 13.65 -2.66 26.90
CA SER A 63 14.75 -2.51 27.86
C SER A 63 14.42 -3.31 29.14
N PRO A 64 15.42 -3.96 29.76
CA PRO A 64 15.22 -4.73 30.98
C PRO A 64 14.73 -3.88 32.16
#